data_AF-A0A943GS47-F1
#
_entry.id   AF-A0A943GS47-F1
#
_cell.length_a   1.000
_cell.length_b   1.000
_cell.length_c   1.000
_cell.angle_alpha   90.00
_cell.angle_beta   90.00
_cell.angle_gamma   90.00
#
_symmetry.space_group_name_H-M   'P 1'
#
loop_
_entity.id
_entity.type
_entity.pdbx_description
1 polymer ?
#
loop_
_entity_poly.entity_id
_entity_poly.type
_entity_poly.pdbx_seq_one_letter_code
_entity_poly.pdbx_strand_id
1 'polypeptide(L)'
;MNTVEKLGYLKGLLDGLDFDDNKKETKMFKAVIDVLDGIMQDMDGLGEDVDLLAEQVDEIDQDLADVEEYLEDEDYCDCCDDEEDDEYCISCPNCGEEFVVDADTVDEGGVECPSCGEYLELGFVPDDEEEDAPTEE
;
A
#
# COMPACT_ATOMS: atom_id res chain seq x y z
N MET A 1 -17.31 29.05 21.14
CA MET A 1 -18.25 27.97 21.48
C MET A 1 -18.12 26.88 20.45
N ASN A 2 -17.44 25.79 20.79
CA ASN A 2 -17.43 24.55 20.02
C ASN A 2 -18.79 23.83 20.15
N THR A 3 -18.96 22.74 19.41
CA THR A 3 -20.24 22.00 19.34
C THR A 3 -20.66 21.47 20.71
N VAL A 4 -19.72 20.94 21.50
CA VAL A 4 -19.95 20.44 22.87
C VAL A 4 -20.48 21.55 23.79
N GLU A 5 -19.84 22.72 23.78
CA GLU A 5 -20.28 23.89 24.56
C GLU A 5 -21.68 24.37 24.15
N LYS A 6 -22.01 24.30 22.85
CA LYS A 6 -23.34 24.66 22.33
C LYS A 6 -24.41 23.65 22.75
N LEU A 7 -24.11 22.35 22.74
CA LEU A 7 -25.05 21.33 23.21
C LEU A 7 -25.27 21.43 24.72
N GLY A 8 -24.21 21.67 25.50
CA GLY A 8 -24.31 21.97 26.92
C GLY A 8 -25.18 23.20 27.20
N TYR A 9 -25.04 24.26 26.41
CA TYR A 9 -25.92 25.43 26.48
C TYR A 9 -27.38 25.08 26.18
N LEU A 10 -27.67 24.28 25.17
CA LEU A 10 -29.03 23.85 24.84
C LEU A 10 -29.67 22.99 25.94
N LYS A 11 -28.90 22.07 26.53
CA LYS A 11 -29.31 21.28 27.71
C LYS A 11 -29.69 22.20 28.87
N GLY A 12 -28.79 23.13 29.23
CA GLY A 12 -29.04 24.09 30.30
C GLY A 12 -30.23 25.03 30.03
N LEU A 13 -30.43 25.43 28.77
CA LEU A 13 -31.56 26.25 28.38
C LEU A 13 -32.88 25.47 28.50
N LEU A 14 -32.90 24.19 28.10
CA LEU A 14 -34.07 23.33 28.24
C LEU A 14 -34.46 23.17 29.72
N ASP A 15 -33.49 22.94 30.59
CA ASP A 15 -33.71 22.78 32.03
C ASP A 15 -34.13 24.10 32.70
N GLY A 16 -33.59 25.23 32.24
CA GLY A 16 -33.87 26.55 32.82
C GLY A 16 -35.19 27.20 32.40
N LEU A 17 -35.81 26.73 31.31
CA LEU A 17 -37.08 27.26 30.80
C LEU A 17 -38.33 26.69 31.48
N ASP A 18 -38.16 25.76 32.42
CA ASP A 18 -39.24 25.16 33.22
C ASP A 18 -40.37 24.57 32.35
N PHE A 19 -39.97 23.87 31.27
CA PHE A 19 -40.91 23.21 30.38
C PHE A 19 -41.63 22.05 31.09
N ASP A 20 -42.92 21.90 30.81
CA ASP A 20 -43.68 20.75 31.29
C ASP A 20 -43.20 19.48 30.57
N ASP A 21 -42.57 18.58 31.32
CA ASP A 21 -42.03 17.31 30.86
C ASP A 21 -43.07 16.35 30.26
N ASN A 22 -44.36 16.59 30.52
CA ASN A 22 -45.42 15.76 29.97
C ASN A 22 -45.87 16.20 28.57
N LYS A 23 -45.50 17.42 28.15
CA LYS A 23 -45.82 17.92 26.81
C LYS A 23 -45.04 17.19 25.73
N LYS A 24 -45.67 17.00 24.58
CA LYS A 24 -45.10 16.25 23.45
C LYS A 24 -43.87 16.98 22.88
N GLU A 25 -43.91 18.30 22.88
CA GLU A 25 -42.85 19.19 22.41
C GLU A 25 -41.60 19.07 23.28
N THR A 26 -41.73 19.09 24.61
CA THR A 26 -40.62 18.92 25.57
C THR A 26 -39.95 17.56 25.38
N LYS A 27 -40.73 16.49 25.24
CA LYS A 27 -40.21 15.14 24.98
C LYS A 27 -39.45 15.06 23.66
N MET A 28 -39.92 15.74 22.62
CA MET A 28 -39.24 15.81 21.33
C MET A 28 -37.90 16.55 21.45
N PHE A 29 -37.85 17.71 22.12
CA PHE A 29 -36.60 18.44 22.32
C PHE A 29 -35.58 17.66 23.15
N LYS A 30 -36.03 16.96 24.21
CA LYS A 30 -35.17 16.05 24.99
C LYS A 30 -34.57 14.97 24.10
N ALA A 31 -35.40 14.27 23.33
CA ALA A 31 -34.92 13.24 22.42
C ALA A 31 -33.94 13.78 21.37
N VAL A 32 -34.16 14.98 20.82
CA VAL A 32 -33.22 15.61 19.88
C VAL A 32 -31.88 15.92 20.56
N ILE A 33 -31.91 16.47 21.76
CA ILE A 33 -30.69 16.76 22.53
C ILE A 33 -29.94 15.48 22.89
N ASP A 34 -30.63 14.41 23.25
CA ASP A 34 -30.03 13.11 23.57
C ASP A 34 -29.34 12.51 22.32
N VAL A 35 -29.96 12.62 21.14
CA VAL A 35 -29.33 12.19 19.88
C VAL A 35 -28.10 13.03 19.55
N LEU A 36 -28.16 14.35 19.74
CA LEU A 36 -27.01 15.22 19.53
C LEU A 36 -25.85 14.90 20.49
N ASP A 37 -26.16 14.48 21.72
CA ASP A 37 -25.16 14.06 22.71
C ASP A 37 -24.50 12.74 22.31
N GLY A 38 -25.30 11.79 21.82
CA GLY A 38 -24.79 10.54 21.25
C GLY A 38 -23.86 10.79 20.06
N ILE A 39 -24.25 11.67 19.13
CA ILE A 39 -23.40 12.03 17.98
C ILE A 39 -22.07 12.64 18.44
N MET A 40 -22.06 13.43 19.52
CA MET A 40 -20.80 13.99 20.04
C MET A 40 -19.91 12.91 20.64
N GLN A 41 -20.47 11.96 21.38
CA GLN A 41 -19.71 10.82 21.91
C GLN A 41 -19.16 9.93 20.80
N ASP A 42 -19.97 9.65 19.77
CA ASP A 42 -19.55 8.88 18.61
C ASP A 42 -18.43 9.61 17.83
N MET A 43 -18.50 10.94 17.75
CA MET A 43 -17.49 11.77 17.10
C MET A 43 -16.18 11.80 17.87
N ASP A 44 -16.22 11.84 19.20
CA ASP A 44 -15.03 11.72 20.04
C ASP A 44 -14.39 10.33 19.86
N GLY A 45 -15.18 9.26 19.83
CA GLY A 45 -14.69 7.90 19.55
C GLY A 45 -14.06 7.76 18.16
N LEU A 46 -14.65 8.38 17.13
CA LEU A 46 -14.04 8.44 15.80
C LEU A 46 -12.72 9.23 15.80
N GLY A 47 -12.58 10.23 16.67
CA GLY A 47 -11.32 10.95 16.84
C GLY A 47 -10.21 10.02 17.35
N GLU A 48 -10.51 9.20 18.37
CA GLU A 48 -9.59 8.20 18.91
C GLU A 48 -9.20 7.14 17.86
N ASP A 49 -10.17 6.67 17.08
CA ASP A 49 -9.91 5.71 15.99
C ASP A 49 -9.01 6.32 14.89
N VAL A 50 -9.20 7.60 14.55
CA VAL A 50 -8.36 8.30 13.58
C VAL A 50 -6.93 8.49 14.08
N ASP A 51 -6.76 8.81 15.37
CA ASP A 51 -5.44 8.92 15.98
C ASP A 51 -4.70 7.57 15.92
N LEU A 52 -5.40 6.46 16.23
CA LEU A 52 -4.84 5.10 16.10
C LEU A 52 -4.49 4.74 14.66
N LEU A 53 -5.32 5.14 13.68
CA LEU A 53 -5.02 4.92 12.27
C LEU A 53 -3.80 5.73 11.81
N ALA A 54 -3.61 6.94 12.33
CA ALA A 54 -2.42 7.74 12.02
C ALA A 54 -1.14 7.02 12.50
N GLU A 55 -1.15 6.47 13.72
CA GLU A 55 -0.04 5.66 14.25
C GLU A 55 0.25 4.43 13.35
N GLN A 56 -0.79 3.72 12.88
CA GLN A 56 -0.62 2.59 11.97
C GLN A 56 -0.05 3.01 10.61
N VAL A 57 -0.42 4.19 10.10
CA VAL A 57 0.14 4.69 8.84
C VAL A 57 1.63 5.01 8.99
N ASP A 58 2.03 5.58 10.11
CA ASP A 58 3.45 5.82 10.41
C ASP A 58 4.24 4.50 10.51
N GLU A 59 3.64 3.45 11.10
CA GLU A 59 4.25 2.11 11.12
C GLU A 59 4.42 1.52 9.71
N ILE A 60 3.41 1.65 8.83
CA ILE A 60 3.48 1.19 7.44
C ILE A 60 4.55 1.96 6.65
N ASP A 61 4.67 3.27 6.86
CA ASP A 61 5.70 4.10 6.22
C ASP A 61 7.10 3.63 6.61
N GLN A 62 7.30 3.30 7.87
CA GLN A 62 8.56 2.73 8.35
C GLN A 62 8.83 1.34 7.76
N ASP A 63 7.84 0.44 7.78
CA ASP A 63 7.98 -0.89 7.19
C ASP A 63 8.31 -0.82 5.69
N LEU A 64 7.74 0.16 4.97
CA LEU A 64 8.04 0.37 3.55
C LEU A 64 9.47 0.89 3.35
N ALA A 65 9.95 1.81 4.19
CA ALA A 65 11.33 2.27 4.14
C ALA A 65 12.34 1.13 4.38
N ASP A 66 12.03 0.19 5.29
CA ASP A 66 12.86 -1.00 5.53
C ASP A 66 12.89 -1.92 4.28
N VAL A 67 11.78 -2.02 3.55
CA VAL A 67 11.72 -2.77 2.28
C VAL A 67 12.50 -2.05 1.18
N GLU A 68 12.42 -0.72 1.10
CA GLU A 68 13.21 0.08 0.16
C GLU A 68 14.71 -0.13 0.41
N GLU A 69 15.17 -0.05 1.67
CA GLU A 69 16.57 -0.32 2.02
C GLU A 69 16.98 -1.76 1.65
N TYR A 70 16.13 -2.74 1.91
CA TYR A 70 16.40 -4.14 1.53
C TYR A 70 16.59 -4.32 0.02
N LEU A 71 15.78 -3.63 -0.80
CA LEU A 71 15.87 -3.69 -2.25
C LEU A 71 17.02 -2.86 -2.82
N GLU A 72 17.42 -1.76 -2.16
CA GLU A 72 18.62 -1.00 -2.52
C GLU A 72 19.90 -1.79 -2.25
N ASP A 73 19.95 -2.62 -1.20
CA ASP A 73 21.09 -3.49 -0.87
C ASP A 73 21.12 -4.79 -1.70
N GLU A 74 19.98 -5.25 -2.24
CA GLU A 74 19.92 -6.29 -3.28
C GLU A 74 20.02 -5.67 -4.67
N ASP A 75 21.20 -5.11 -4.97
CA ASP A 75 21.77 -4.87 -6.30
C ASP A 75 20.91 -5.47 -7.44
N TYR A 76 19.96 -4.68 -7.96
CA TYR A 76 19.72 -4.70 -9.39
C TYR A 76 21.09 -4.39 -9.98
N CYS A 77 21.77 -5.44 -10.45
CA CYS A 77 23.12 -5.38 -10.98
C CYS A 77 23.37 -4.03 -11.66
N ASP A 78 24.37 -3.28 -11.18
CA ASP A 78 24.94 -2.04 -11.76
C ASP A 78 25.31 -2.17 -13.26
N CYS A 79 25.08 -3.35 -13.84
CA CYS A 79 25.17 -3.66 -15.25
C CYS A 79 23.93 -3.33 -16.09
N CYS A 80 22.78 -2.95 -15.51
CA CYS A 80 21.56 -2.70 -16.27
C CYS A 80 21.12 -1.21 -16.31
N ASP A 81 21.95 -0.25 -15.85
CA ASP A 81 21.61 1.19 -15.78
C ASP A 81 22.40 2.09 -16.77
N ASP A 82 23.16 1.51 -17.72
CA ASP A 82 23.80 2.27 -18.80
C ASP A 82 22.98 2.14 -20.09
N GLU A 83 22.13 3.13 -20.38
CA GLU A 83 21.27 3.22 -21.58
C GLU A 83 22.05 3.36 -22.93
N GLU A 84 23.33 3.01 -22.99
CA GLU A 84 24.18 3.25 -24.18
C GLU A 84 24.78 2.02 -24.89
N ASP A 85 24.66 0.79 -24.39
CA ASP A 85 25.15 -0.39 -25.12
C ASP A 85 24.08 -1.49 -25.23
N ASP A 86 24.04 -2.17 -26.39
CA ASP A 86 23.12 -3.26 -26.73
C ASP A 86 23.41 -4.53 -25.89
N GLU A 87 23.34 -4.41 -24.56
CA GLU A 87 23.67 -5.41 -23.56
C GLU A 87 22.40 -5.88 -22.83
N TYR A 88 22.32 -7.18 -22.54
CA TYR A 88 21.19 -7.86 -21.91
C TYR A 88 21.64 -8.54 -20.62
N CYS A 89 20.91 -8.31 -19.53
CA CYS A 89 21.10 -8.98 -18.25
C CYS A 89 20.33 -10.32 -18.24
N ILE A 90 21.02 -11.44 -18.01
CA ILE A 90 20.43 -12.80 -18.01
C ILE A 90 20.77 -13.53 -16.71
N SER A 91 19.77 -14.16 -16.09
CA SER A 91 19.91 -14.96 -14.87
C SER A 91 20.07 -16.45 -15.19
N CYS A 92 21.11 -17.09 -14.67
CA CYS A 92 21.34 -18.53 -14.87
C CYS A 92 20.36 -19.39 -14.06
N PRO A 93 19.52 -20.25 -14.68
CA PRO A 93 18.55 -21.09 -13.96
C PRO A 93 19.19 -22.19 -13.08
N ASN A 94 20.47 -22.53 -13.32
CA ASN A 94 21.16 -23.58 -12.57
C ASN A 94 21.81 -23.06 -11.27
N CYS A 95 22.37 -21.85 -11.29
CA CYS A 95 23.11 -21.31 -10.14
C CYS A 95 22.59 -19.97 -9.60
N GLY A 96 21.66 -19.33 -10.30
CA GLY A 96 21.10 -18.03 -9.93
C GLY A 96 22.01 -16.84 -10.19
N GLU A 97 23.19 -17.05 -10.79
CA GLU A 97 24.11 -15.96 -11.15
C GLU A 97 23.50 -15.13 -12.29
N GLU A 98 23.44 -13.82 -12.09
CA GLU A 98 23.07 -12.86 -13.12
C GLU A 98 24.34 -12.30 -13.78
N PHE A 99 24.36 -12.27 -15.11
CA PHE A 99 25.50 -11.77 -15.87
C PHE A 99 25.05 -11.11 -17.17
N VAL A 100 25.93 -10.27 -17.70
CA VAL A 100 25.68 -9.47 -18.91
C VAL A 100 26.12 -10.23 -20.15
N VAL A 101 25.31 -10.16 -21.20
CA VAL A 101 25.68 -10.59 -22.55
C VAL A 101 25.40 -9.47 -23.55
N ASP A 102 26.21 -9.39 -24.59
CA ASP A 102 25.99 -8.47 -25.72
C ASP A 102 24.93 -9.03 -26.68
N ALA A 103 24.32 -8.15 -27.48
CA ALA A 103 23.34 -8.52 -28.50
C ALA A 103 23.87 -9.58 -29.48
N ASP A 104 25.16 -9.54 -29.81
CA ASP A 104 25.79 -10.54 -30.68
C ASP A 104 25.71 -11.95 -30.04
N THR A 105 25.96 -12.10 -28.73
CA THR A 105 25.83 -13.38 -28.03
C THR A 105 24.37 -13.86 -27.96
N VAL A 106 23.42 -12.94 -27.84
CA VAL A 106 21.98 -13.26 -27.89
C VAL A 106 21.59 -13.75 -29.29
N ASP A 107 22.09 -13.11 -30.34
CA ASP A 107 21.86 -13.49 -31.75
C ASP A 107 22.53 -14.83 -32.09
N GLU A 108 23.65 -15.18 -31.45
CA GLU A 108 24.29 -16.50 -31.56
C GLU A 108 23.45 -17.63 -30.92
N GLY A 109 22.50 -17.29 -30.05
CA GLY A 109 21.50 -18.22 -29.52
C GLY A 109 21.97 -19.08 -28.34
N GLY A 110 23.12 -18.77 -27.75
CA GLY A 110 23.52 -19.44 -26.50
C GLY A 110 24.83 -18.95 -25.89
N VAL A 111 24.93 -19.09 -24.57
CA VAL A 111 26.06 -18.60 -23.76
C VAL A 111 26.39 -19.57 -22.62
N GLU A 112 27.67 -19.67 -22.25
CA GLU A 112 28.07 -20.44 -21.06
C GLU A 112 28.02 -19.54 -19.82
N CYS A 113 27.37 -20.02 -18.76
CA CYS A 113 27.35 -19.31 -17.48
C CYS A 113 28.79 -19.19 -16.92
N PRO A 114 29.28 -17.98 -16.60
CA PRO A 114 30.65 -17.77 -16.13
C PRO A 114 30.91 -18.38 -14.74
N SER A 115 29.86 -18.59 -13.95
CA SER A 115 29.94 -19.09 -12.57
C SER A 115 29.93 -20.63 -12.50
N CYS A 116 29.03 -21.28 -13.24
CA CYS A 116 28.84 -22.74 -13.16
C CYS A 116 29.22 -23.52 -14.44
N GLY A 117 29.46 -22.83 -15.55
CA GLY A 117 29.81 -23.45 -16.84
C GLY A 117 28.67 -24.20 -17.53
N GLU A 118 27.42 -23.99 -17.09
CA GLU A 118 26.24 -24.52 -17.76
C GLU A 118 25.98 -23.74 -19.06
N TYR A 119 25.66 -24.45 -20.15
CA TYR A 119 25.32 -23.81 -21.43
C TYR A 119 23.85 -23.43 -21.42
N LEU A 120 23.56 -22.16 -21.68
CA LEU A 120 22.24 -21.56 -21.72
C LEU A 120 21.87 -21.31 -23.18
N GLU A 121 20.75 -21.86 -23.63
CA GLU A 121 20.18 -21.52 -24.94
C GLU A 121 19.37 -20.23 -24.82
N LEU A 122 19.71 -19.23 -25.64
CA LEU A 122 19.04 -17.93 -25.66
C LEU A 122 18.08 -17.90 -26.83
N GLY A 123 16.79 -17.72 -26.55
CA GLY A 123 15.74 -17.68 -27.56
C GLY A 123 14.95 -16.38 -27.47
N PHE A 124 14.85 -15.64 -28.58
CA PHE A 124 13.89 -14.54 -28.70
C PHE A 124 12.49 -15.14 -28.87
N VAL A 125 11.64 -14.97 -27.86
CA VAL A 125 10.19 -15.19 -28.02
C VAL A 125 9.61 -13.83 -28.42
N PRO A 126 9.22 -13.62 -29.69
CA PRO A 126 8.53 -12.39 -30.05
C PRO A 126 7.21 -12.31 -29.26
N ASP A 127 6.96 -11.18 -28.62
CA ASP A 127 5.79 -10.87 -27.75
C ASP A 127 4.40 -10.99 -28.44
N ASP A 128 4.34 -11.55 -29.66
CA ASP A 128 3.15 -11.72 -30.49
C ASP A 128 2.69 -13.19 -30.64
N GLU A 129 3.29 -14.16 -29.94
CA GLU A 129 2.79 -15.54 -29.88
C GLU A 129 2.40 -15.92 -28.44
N GLU A 130 1.07 -15.98 -28.21
CA GLU A 130 0.44 -16.43 -26.96
C GLU A 130 0.99 -17.80 -26.49
N GLU A 131 1.04 -17.97 -25.17
CA GLU A 131 1.30 -19.21 -24.42
C GLU A 131 1.08 -20.51 -25.20
N ASP A 132 2.15 -21.20 -25.60
CA ASP A 132 2.13 -22.65 -25.77
C ASP A 132 2.94 -23.29 -24.63
N ALA A 133 2.19 -23.74 -23.61
CA ALA A 133 2.68 -24.58 -22.53
C ALA A 133 3.41 -25.82 -23.09
N PRO A 134 4.45 -26.34 -22.42
CA PRO A 134 5.20 -27.47 -22.91
C PRO A 134 4.31 -28.72 -22.94
N THR A 135 4.18 -29.35 -24.11
CA THR A 135 3.76 -30.74 -24.19
C THR A 135 4.96 -31.64 -23.92
N GLU A 136 4.89 -32.38 -22.82
CA GLU A 136 5.83 -33.43 -22.45
C GLU A 136 5.84 -34.55 -23.53
N GLU A 137 7.03 -35.02 -23.92
CA GLU A 137 7.29 -36.41 -24.33
C GLU A 137 8.53 -36.97 -23.63
#